data_AF-A0A353M0M2-F1
#
_entry.id   AF-A0A353M0M2-F1
#
_cell.length_a   1.000
_cell.length_b   1.000
_cell.length_c   1.000
_cell.angle_alpha   90.00
_cell.angle_beta   90.00
_cell.angle_gamma   90.00
#
_symmetry.space_group_name_H-M   'P 1'
#
loop_
_entity.id
_entity.type
_entity.pdbx_description
1 polymer ?
#
loop_
_entity_poly.entity_id
_entity_poly.type
_entity_poly.pdbx_seq_one_letter_code
_entity_poly.pdbx_strand_id
1 'polypeptide(L)'
;HLITARDNRYRQVTENWLQRHEIPYHSLSMSETSEAYSKGVLCQELGVHFFVDDKVENAEDTSRLGIYTLLFHASHNLHANTSVPLVKSWRDVQTHIELFLRNAQF
;
A
#
# COMPACT_ATOMS: atom_id res chain seq x y z
N HIS A 1 2.52 7.66 3.04
CA HIS A 1 3.42 6.72 3.74
C HIS A 1 3.86 5.64 2.78
N LEU A 2 5.12 5.18 2.85
CA LEU A 2 5.60 3.99 2.14
C LEU A 2 5.67 2.84 3.15
N ILE A 3 4.85 1.80 2.95
CA ILE A 3 4.68 0.69 3.89
C ILE A 3 5.08 -0.62 3.19
N THR A 4 6.13 -1.27 3.69
CA THR A 4 6.69 -2.48 3.07
C THR A 4 6.88 -3.60 4.09
N ALA A 5 6.70 -4.84 3.64
CA ALA A 5 7.03 -6.05 4.42
C ALA A 5 8.54 -6.32 4.44
N ARG A 6 9.36 -5.49 3.77
CA ARG A 6 10.81 -5.64 3.78
C ARG A 6 11.33 -5.47 5.20
N ASP A 7 12.22 -6.37 5.60
CA ASP A 7 12.88 -6.38 6.91
C ASP A 7 13.70 -5.10 7.11
N ASN A 8 13.59 -4.53 8.31
CA ASN A 8 14.24 -3.28 8.72
C ASN A 8 15.77 -3.32 8.63
N ARG A 9 16.40 -4.50 8.63
CA ARG A 9 17.84 -4.66 8.33
C ARG A 9 18.23 -4.13 6.96
N TYR A 10 17.29 -4.05 6.01
CA TYR A 10 17.51 -3.47 4.68
C TYR A 10 17.15 -1.99 4.57
N ARG A 11 16.90 -1.29 5.69
CA ARG A 11 16.50 0.12 5.70
C ARG A 11 17.48 0.99 4.92
N GLN A 12 18.76 0.96 5.27
CA GLN A 12 19.76 1.82 4.63
C GLN A 12 19.83 1.58 3.11
N VAL A 13 19.78 0.32 2.67
CA VAL A 13 19.77 -0.04 1.24
C VAL A 13 18.52 0.50 0.55
N THR A 14 17.37 0.42 1.22
CA THR A 14 16.08 0.92 0.70
C THR A 14 16.08 2.44 0.58
N GLU A 15 16.51 3.15 1.62
CA GLU A 15 16.59 4.62 1.64
C GLU A 15 17.58 5.15 0.59
N ASN A 16 18.76 4.52 0.46
CA ASN A 16 19.74 4.87 -0.56
C ASN A 16 19.17 4.71 -1.98
N TRP A 17 18.40 3.63 -2.23
CA TRP A 17 17.76 3.41 -3.52
C TRP A 17 16.68 4.47 -3.80
N LEU A 18 15.81 4.75 -2.83
CA LEU A 18 14.76 5.77 -2.95
C LEU A 18 15.36 7.16 -3.22
N GLN A 19 16.43 7.52 -2.50
CA GLN A 19 17.14 8.79 -2.68
C GLN A 19 17.77 8.88 -4.07
N ARG A 20 18.49 7.84 -4.50
CA ARG A 20 19.15 7.79 -5.82
C ARG A 20 18.16 7.98 -6.98
N HIS A 21 16.93 7.51 -6.80
CA HIS A 21 15.87 7.58 -7.81
C HIS A 21 14.86 8.71 -7.54
N GLU A 22 15.15 9.59 -6.58
CA GLU A 22 14.33 10.77 -6.26
C GLU A 22 12.85 10.43 -5.99
N ILE A 23 12.59 9.27 -5.39
CA ILE A 23 11.23 8.82 -5.07
C ILE A 23 10.76 9.51 -3.78
N PRO A 24 9.76 10.39 -3.83
CA PRO A 24 9.30 11.10 -2.65
C PRO A 24 8.47 10.18 -1.74
N TYR A 25 8.67 10.28 -0.44
CA TYR A 25 7.83 9.64 0.57
C TYR A 25 7.83 10.47 1.87
N HIS A 26 6.71 10.45 2.60
CA HIS A 26 6.60 11.15 3.89
C HIS A 26 7.25 10.37 5.04
N SER A 27 6.99 9.05 5.12
CA SER A 27 7.62 8.14 6.07
C SER A 27 7.80 6.76 5.45
N LEU A 28 8.75 5.99 5.97
CA LEU A 28 9.05 4.62 5.56
C LEU A 28 8.87 3.65 6.73
N SER A 29 7.82 2.84 6.65
CA SER A 29 7.52 1.76 7.60
C SER A 29 7.95 0.43 7.02
N MET A 30 8.75 -0.31 7.77
CA MET A 30 9.37 -1.59 7.40
C MET A 30 9.09 -2.62 8.50
N SER A 31 9.10 -3.90 8.16
CA SER A 31 8.86 -4.96 9.14
C SER A 31 10.04 -5.08 10.12
N GLU A 32 9.78 -5.10 11.42
CA GLU A 32 10.84 -5.27 12.44
C GLU A 32 11.37 -6.71 12.50
N THR A 33 10.54 -7.69 12.16
CA THR A 33 10.89 -9.12 12.13
C THR A 33 10.43 -9.77 10.81
N SER A 34 10.78 -11.02 10.59
CA SER A 34 10.25 -11.84 9.49
C SER A 34 8.84 -12.40 9.78
N GLU A 35 8.17 -11.94 10.84
CA GLU A 35 6.82 -12.40 11.19
C GLU A 35 5.74 -11.65 10.41
N ALA A 36 4.51 -12.17 10.49
CA ALA A 36 3.35 -11.57 9.83
C ALA A 36 3.08 -10.15 10.37
N TYR A 37 3.10 -9.19 9.45
CA TYR A 37 2.93 -7.76 9.71
C TYR A 37 1.64 -7.27 9.07
N SER A 38 0.66 -6.81 9.86
CA SER A 38 -0.58 -6.24 9.32
C SER A 38 -0.35 -4.82 8.84
N LYS A 39 -0.40 -4.61 7.53
CA LYS A 39 -0.37 -3.27 6.95
C LYS A 39 -1.64 -2.49 7.25
N GLY A 40 -2.77 -3.17 7.41
CA GLY A 40 -4.05 -2.53 7.73
C GLY A 40 -4.06 -1.92 9.12
N VAL A 41 -3.52 -2.61 10.14
CA VAL A 41 -3.36 -2.05 11.50
C VAL A 41 -2.47 -0.81 11.45
N LEU A 42 -1.31 -0.89 10.78
CA LEU A 42 -0.44 0.28 10.65
C LEU A 42 -1.17 1.44 9.93
N CYS A 43 -1.93 1.16 8.87
CA CYS A 43 -2.66 2.19 8.16
C CYS A 43 -3.64 2.92 9.09
N GLN A 44 -4.34 2.21 9.98
CA GLN A 44 -5.20 2.84 11.00
C GLN A 44 -4.38 3.71 11.96
N GLU A 45 -3.25 3.22 12.48
CA GLU A 45 -2.36 3.97 13.38
C GLU A 45 -1.82 5.25 12.74
N LEU A 46 -1.54 5.21 11.44
CA LEU A 46 -1.03 6.35 10.66
C LEU A 46 -2.15 7.27 10.12
N GLY A 47 -3.43 6.94 10.31
CA GLY A 47 -4.54 7.71 9.73
C GLY A 47 -4.61 7.63 8.20
N VAL A 48 -4.13 6.54 7.61
CA VAL A 48 -4.23 6.26 6.16
C VAL A 48 -5.64 5.80 5.84
N HIS A 49 -6.32 6.52 4.94
CA HIS A 49 -7.67 6.18 4.49
C HIS A 49 -7.73 5.63 3.05
N PHE A 50 -6.63 5.74 2.30
CA PHE A 50 -6.49 5.25 0.92
C PHE A 50 -5.18 4.47 0.77
N PHE A 51 -5.25 3.26 0.25
CA PHE A 51 -4.10 2.35 0.16
C PHE A 51 -4.04 1.62 -1.18
N VAL A 52 -2.83 1.32 -1.65
CA VAL A 52 -2.57 0.60 -2.89
C VAL A 52 -1.45 -0.40 -2.66
N ASP A 53 -1.66 -1.65 -3.03
CA ASP A 53 -0.67 -2.73 -2.93
C ASP A 53 -0.89 -3.73 -4.07
N ASP A 54 0.16 -4.42 -4.50
CA ASP A 54 0.09 -5.46 -5.53
C ASP A 54 0.01 -6.87 -4.94
N LYS A 55 0.26 -7.04 -3.64
CA LYS A 55 0.12 -8.31 -2.94
C LYS A 55 -1.29 -8.44 -2.38
N VAL A 56 -2.01 -9.47 -2.82
CA VAL A 56 -3.43 -9.71 -2.51
C VAL A 56 -3.68 -9.69 -1.00
N GLU A 57 -2.84 -10.37 -0.24
CA GLU A 57 -2.96 -10.51 1.21
C GLU A 57 -2.83 -9.16 1.94
N ASN A 58 -1.95 -8.26 1.45
CA ASN A 58 -1.83 -6.90 1.99
C ASN A 58 -3.08 -6.06 1.67
N ALA A 59 -3.58 -6.20 0.44
CA ALA A 59 -4.74 -5.46 -0.03
C ALA A 59 -6.04 -5.91 0.68
N GLU A 60 -6.18 -7.21 0.94
CA GLU A 60 -7.30 -7.76 1.71
C GLU A 60 -7.21 -7.38 3.18
N ASP A 61 -6.04 -7.44 3.79
CA ASP A 61 -5.83 -7.04 5.18
C ASP A 61 -6.24 -5.58 5.43
N THR A 62 -5.80 -4.68 4.56
CA THR A 62 -6.11 -3.24 4.62
C THR A 62 -7.58 -2.96 4.30
N SER A 63 -8.12 -3.56 3.25
CA SER A 63 -9.55 -3.42 2.88
C SER A 63 -10.49 -3.87 4.00
N ARG A 64 -10.18 -5.00 4.66
CA ARG A 64 -10.97 -5.54 5.79
C ARG A 64 -11.03 -4.60 6.99
N LEU A 65 -10.05 -3.71 7.15
CA LEU A 65 -9.99 -2.72 8.21
C LEU A 65 -10.61 -1.36 7.81
N GLY A 66 -11.36 -1.33 6.71
CA GLY A 66 -12.15 -0.18 6.28
C GLY A 66 -11.38 0.87 5.49
N ILE A 67 -10.14 0.59 5.10
CA ILE A 67 -9.30 1.48 4.30
C ILE A 67 -9.71 1.34 2.84
N TYR A 68 -9.92 2.45 2.13
CA TYR A 68 -10.19 2.43 0.69
C TYR A 68 -8.97 1.85 -0.02
N THR A 69 -9.06 0.60 -0.46
CA THR A 69 -7.89 -0.16 -0.93
C THR A 69 -8.05 -0.58 -2.37
N LEU A 70 -6.96 -0.46 -3.14
CA LEU A 70 -6.86 -0.95 -4.51
C LEU A 70 -5.78 -2.03 -4.62
N LEU A 71 -6.09 -3.10 -5.36
CA LEU A 71 -5.13 -4.10 -5.79
C LEU A 71 -4.51 -3.66 -7.11
N PHE A 72 -3.21 -3.39 -7.11
CA PHE A 72 -2.50 -3.08 -8.34
C PHE A 72 -2.14 -4.36 -9.10
N HIS A 73 -2.52 -4.46 -10.37
CA HIS A 73 -2.30 -5.64 -11.18
C HIS A 73 -0.80 -5.96 -11.35
N ALA A 74 -0.43 -7.20 -11.04
CA ALA A 74 0.92 -7.74 -11.16
C ALA A 74 0.87 -9.21 -11.58
N SER A 75 1.99 -9.75 -12.11
CA SER A 75 2.04 -11.12 -12.61
C SER A 75 1.67 -12.17 -11.55
N HIS A 76 2.01 -11.93 -10.28
CA HIS A 76 1.71 -12.84 -9.18
C HIS A 76 0.27 -12.77 -8.67
N ASN A 77 -0.57 -11.84 -9.13
CA ASN A 77 -1.97 -11.72 -8.70
C ASN A 77 -3.00 -11.97 -9.81
N LEU A 78 -2.58 -12.50 -10.97
CA LEU A 78 -3.45 -12.75 -12.14
C LEU A 78 -4.69 -13.62 -11.86
N HIS A 79 -4.60 -14.53 -10.90
CA HIS A 79 -5.66 -15.48 -10.54
C HIS A 79 -6.20 -15.25 -9.13
N ALA A 80 -5.95 -14.07 -8.55
CA ALA A 80 -6.44 -13.73 -7.24
C ALA A 80 -7.98 -13.74 -7.21
N ASN A 81 -8.55 -14.47 -6.26
CA ASN A 81 -9.98 -14.43 -5.99
C ASN A 81 -10.24 -13.49 -4.82
N THR A 82 -10.42 -12.20 -5.12
CA THR A 82 -10.60 -11.14 -4.11
C THR A 82 -11.70 -10.17 -4.50
N SER A 83 -12.31 -9.52 -3.50
CA SER A 83 -13.29 -8.44 -3.70
C SER A 83 -12.64 -7.07 -3.80
N VAL A 84 -11.32 -6.95 -3.58
CA VAL A 84 -10.59 -5.68 -3.67
C VAL A 84 -10.56 -5.20 -5.13
N PRO A 85 -10.93 -3.94 -5.43
CA PRO A 85 -10.89 -3.41 -6.78
C PRO A 85 -9.50 -3.51 -7.42
N LEU A 86 -9.44 -4.12 -8.61
CA LEU A 86 -8.21 -4.26 -9.39
C LEU A 86 -8.00 -3.06 -10.30
N VAL A 87 -6.82 -2.45 -10.23
CA VAL A 87 -6.36 -1.37 -11.13
C VAL A 87 -5.14 -1.80 -11.92
N LYS A 88 -4.98 -1.29 -13.15
CA LYS A 88 -3.89 -1.73 -14.05
C LYS A 88 -2.87 -0.62 -14.34
N SER A 89 -3.12 0.58 -13.86
CA SER A 89 -2.26 1.73 -14.10
C SER A 89 -2.33 2.76 -12.99
N TRP A 90 -1.32 3.61 -12.90
CA TRP A 90 -1.32 4.78 -12.01
C TRP A 90 -2.42 5.81 -12.36
N ARG A 91 -2.91 5.82 -13.61
CA ARG A 91 -4.04 6.67 -14.01
C ARG A 91 -5.36 6.20 -13.39
N ASP A 92 -5.55 4.88 -13.29
CA ASP A 92 -6.69 4.31 -12.57
C ASP A 92 -6.61 4.67 -11.08
N VAL A 93 -5.43 4.52 -10.47
CA VAL A 93 -5.19 4.95 -9.07
C VAL A 93 -5.55 6.42 -8.88
N GLN A 94 -5.09 7.30 -9.77
CA GLN A 94 -5.43 8.73 -9.73
C GLN A 94 -6.94 8.97 -9.79
N THR A 95 -7.65 8.28 -10.69
CA THR A 95 -9.11 8.37 -10.81
C THR A 95 -9.81 7.99 -9.49
N HIS A 96 -9.34 6.94 -8.83
CA HIS A 96 -9.86 6.52 -7.52
C HIS A 96 -9.52 7.52 -6.40
N ILE A 97 -8.33 8.12 -6.41
CA ILE A 97 -7.97 9.20 -5.46
C ILE A 97 -8.92 10.38 -5.63
N GLU A 98 -9.17 10.82 -6.87
CA GLU A 98 -10.10 11.93 -7.15
C GLU A 98 -11.52 11.60 -6.70
N LEU A 99 -12.01 10.39 -6.95
CA LEU A 99 -13.31 9.92 -6.45
C LEU A 99 -13.37 9.89 -4.92
N PHE A 100 -12.32 9.36 -4.29
CA PHE A 100 -12.21 9.30 -2.83
C PHE A 100 -12.26 10.70 -2.21
N LEU A 101 -11.48 11.64 -2.73
CA LEU A 101 -11.44 13.03 -2.24
C LEU A 101 -12.75 13.80 -2.45
N ARG A 102 -13.50 13.51 -3.52
CA ARG A 102 -14.83 14.11 -3.74
C ARG A 102 -15.88 13.64 -2.74
N ASN A 103 -15.76 12.39 -2.29
CA ASN A 103 -16.72 11.76 -1.39
C ASN A 103 -16.31 11.86 0.09
N ALA A 104 -15.05 12.19 0.37
CA ALA A 104 -14.56 12.41 1.72
C ALA A 104 -15.11 13.74 2.27
N GLN A 105 -16.04 13.65 3.20
CA GLN A 105 -16.36 14.76 4.11
C GLN A 105 -15.30 14.73 5.23
N PHE A 106 -14.31 15.61 5.14
CA PHE A 106 -13.38 15.87 6.25
C PHE A 106 -13.95 16.90 7.20
#